data_AF-A0A1E7REG0-F1
#
_entry.id   AF-A0A1E7REG0-F1
#
_cell.length_a   1.000
_cell.length_b   1.000
_cell.length_c   1.000
_cell.angle_alpha   90.00
_cell.angle_beta   90.00
_cell.angle_gamma   90.00
#
_symmetry.space_group_name_H-M   'P 1'
#
loop_
_entity.id
_entity.type
_entity.pdbx_description
1 polymer ?
#
loop_
_entity_poly.entity_id
_entity_poly.type
_entity_poly.pdbx_seq_one_letter_code
_entity_poly.pdbx_strand_id
1 'polypeptide(L)'
;MIQILKHFLFSKKMVVQRRFLTVGEKKLAFEVFAEHLKLDQIEIVAHRLMLRHYAMSPNGNVYFHPKDWVEDFSKESIATQSWLIHELTHVWQVQQGMALIRKALFDRRYRYVLKEGKKFLQYGVEQQAQMVQDYFLKSKTGQSCQDLADCIPFIAASMPIKNQKLL
;
A
#
# COMPACT_ATOMS: atom_id res chain seq x y z
N MET A 1 -22.60 3.72 -17.54
CA MET A 1 -21.85 4.60 -16.62
C MET A 1 -20.47 4.09 -16.20
N ILE A 2 -20.29 2.81 -15.83
CA ILE A 2 -19.03 2.31 -15.21
C ILE A 2 -17.86 2.15 -16.20
N GLN A 3 -18.12 1.83 -17.48
CA GLN A 3 -17.05 1.78 -18.50
C GLN A 3 -16.41 3.14 -18.80
N ILE A 4 -17.18 4.23 -18.65
CA ILE A 4 -16.74 5.59 -19.00
C ILE A 4 -15.74 6.11 -17.94
N LEU A 5 -15.98 5.84 -16.66
CA LEU A 5 -15.07 6.23 -15.57
C LEU A 5 -13.71 5.52 -15.70
N LYS A 6 -13.71 4.23 -16.07
CA LYS A 6 -12.49 3.47 -16.40
C LYS A 6 -11.75 4.06 -17.60
N HIS A 7 -12.47 4.39 -18.67
CA HIS A 7 -11.85 4.92 -19.89
C HIS A 7 -11.20 6.29 -19.68
N PHE A 8 -11.79 7.14 -18.82
CA PHE A 8 -11.25 8.47 -18.51
C PHE A 8 -10.13 8.45 -17.47
N LEU A 9 -10.27 7.69 -16.38
CA LEU A 9 -9.25 7.61 -15.31
C LEU A 9 -7.90 7.05 -15.78
N PHE A 10 -7.89 6.26 -16.87
CA PHE A 10 -6.67 5.67 -17.43
C PHE A 10 -6.30 6.23 -18.79
N SER A 11 -6.90 7.36 -19.20
CA SER A 11 -6.51 8.03 -20.43
C SER A 11 -5.06 8.50 -20.33
N LYS A 12 -4.18 7.92 -21.16
CA LYS A 12 -2.76 8.31 -21.21
C LYS A 12 -2.54 9.82 -21.43
N LYS A 13 -3.52 10.52 -22.02
CA LYS A 13 -3.48 11.98 -22.25
C LYS A 13 -3.50 12.80 -20.96
N MET A 14 -3.99 12.24 -19.86
CA MET A 14 -4.12 12.93 -18.56
C MET A 14 -2.96 12.64 -17.60
N VAL A 15 -2.02 11.77 -18.00
CA VAL A 15 -0.75 11.53 -17.28
C VAL A 15 0.16 12.73 -17.51
N VAL A 16 0.64 13.35 -16.43
CA VAL A 16 1.62 14.45 -16.49
C VAL A 16 3.03 13.89 -16.54
N GLN A 17 3.33 12.94 -15.65
CA GLN A 17 4.62 12.26 -15.58
C GLN A 17 4.46 10.90 -14.90
N ARG A 18 5.45 10.03 -15.12
CA ARG A 18 5.53 8.72 -14.48
C ARG A 18 6.98 8.34 -14.25
N ARG A 19 7.21 7.49 -13.26
CA ARG A 19 8.53 6.86 -13.00
C ARG A 19 8.34 5.52 -12.33
N PHE A 20 9.34 4.64 -12.45
CA PHE A 20 9.43 3.46 -11.59
C PHE A 20 9.77 3.88 -10.15
N LEU A 21 9.58 2.95 -9.22
CA LEU A 21 10.05 3.12 -7.84
C LEU A 21 11.56 3.40 -7.81
N THR A 22 11.96 4.37 -7.00
CA THR A 22 13.38 4.66 -6.73
C THR A 22 14.02 3.50 -5.96
N VAL A 23 15.36 3.45 -5.91
CA VAL A 23 16.07 2.46 -5.07
C VAL A 23 15.65 2.59 -3.60
N GLY A 24 15.47 3.81 -3.10
CA GLY A 24 15.04 4.06 -1.74
C GLY A 24 13.60 3.59 -1.47
N GLU A 25 12.68 3.81 -2.41
CA GLU A 25 11.30 3.33 -2.31
C GLU A 25 11.21 1.81 -2.41
N LYS A 26 12.02 1.18 -3.27
CA LYS A 26 12.12 -0.28 -3.33
C LYS A 26 12.60 -0.85 -2.01
N LYS A 27 13.62 -0.24 -1.38
CA LYS A 27 14.09 -0.63 -0.05
C LYS A 27 12.99 -0.47 1.01
N LEU A 28 12.30 0.67 1.02
CA LEU A 28 11.20 0.94 1.93
C LEU A 28 10.08 -0.10 1.81
N ALA A 29 9.70 -0.43 0.58
CA ALA A 29 8.71 -1.45 0.30
C ALA A 29 9.20 -2.85 0.73
N PHE A 30 10.46 -3.19 0.46
CA PHE A 30 11.03 -4.48 0.83
C PHE A 30 11.04 -4.69 2.35
N GLU A 31 11.28 -3.65 3.15
CA GLU A 31 11.21 -3.71 4.61
C GLU A 31 9.82 -4.11 5.14
N VAL A 32 8.76 -3.89 4.36
CA VAL A 32 7.37 -4.19 4.76
C VAL A 32 6.85 -5.45 4.09
N PHE A 33 7.02 -5.57 2.77
CA PHE A 33 6.42 -6.61 1.95
C PHE A 33 7.37 -7.78 1.66
N ALA A 34 8.66 -7.65 1.95
CA ALA A 34 9.69 -8.62 1.59
C ALA A 34 9.55 -9.05 0.11
N GLU A 35 9.58 -10.35 -0.16
CA GLU A 35 9.44 -10.92 -1.51
C GLU A 35 7.99 -11.02 -2.00
N HIS A 36 7.01 -10.63 -1.16
CA HIS A 36 5.60 -10.79 -1.50
C HIS A 36 5.06 -9.71 -2.45
N LEU A 37 5.84 -8.66 -2.73
CA LEU A 37 5.50 -7.60 -3.67
C LEU A 37 6.56 -7.53 -4.79
N LYS A 38 6.13 -7.72 -6.04
CA LYS A 38 7.01 -7.56 -7.21
C LYS A 38 7.18 -6.08 -7.53
N LEU A 39 8.35 -5.53 -7.21
CA LEU A 39 8.61 -4.08 -7.24
C LEU A 39 8.96 -3.53 -8.63
N ASP A 40 9.56 -4.34 -9.50
CA ASP A 40 10.18 -3.84 -10.73
C ASP A 40 9.20 -3.32 -11.79
N GLN A 41 7.92 -3.67 -11.67
CA GLN A 41 6.88 -3.27 -12.62
C GLN A 41 5.99 -2.14 -12.10
N ILE A 42 6.24 -1.63 -10.88
CA ILE A 42 5.40 -0.61 -10.25
C ILE A 42 5.83 0.78 -10.71
N GLU A 43 4.88 1.52 -11.29
CA GLU A 43 5.03 2.93 -11.61
C GLU A 43 4.32 3.84 -10.59
N ILE A 44 4.94 4.97 -10.28
CA ILE A 44 4.30 6.15 -9.68
C ILE A 44 3.88 7.08 -10.82
N VAL A 45 2.61 7.48 -10.84
CA VAL A 45 2.00 8.23 -11.94
C VAL A 45 1.33 9.51 -11.41
N ALA A 46 1.74 10.67 -11.90
CA ALA A 46 1.01 11.92 -11.71
C ALA A 46 -0.11 12.01 -12.75
N HIS A 47 -1.37 12.03 -12.31
CA HIS A 47 -2.53 11.99 -13.21
C HIS A 47 -3.53 13.11 -12.88
N ARG A 48 -3.88 13.94 -13.87
CA ARG A 48 -4.69 15.16 -13.68
C ARG A 48 -6.11 14.93 -13.15
N LEU A 49 -6.66 13.72 -13.31
CA LEU A 49 -8.00 13.37 -12.80
C LEU A 49 -8.00 12.88 -11.35
N MET A 50 -6.84 12.71 -10.73
CA MET A 50 -6.77 12.41 -9.31
C MET A 50 -7.20 13.63 -8.51
N LEU A 51 -7.87 13.41 -7.38
CA LEU A 51 -8.15 14.49 -6.43
C LEU A 51 -6.89 14.74 -5.60
N ARG A 52 -6.63 16.01 -5.25
CA ARG A 52 -5.52 16.34 -4.36
C ARG A 52 -5.70 15.64 -3.00
N HIS A 53 -4.62 15.13 -2.44
CA HIS A 53 -4.58 14.33 -1.20
C HIS A 53 -5.28 12.98 -1.30
N TYR A 54 -5.55 12.51 -2.52
CA TYR A 54 -6.03 11.16 -2.79
C TYR A 54 -5.06 10.45 -3.72
N ALA A 55 -4.88 9.16 -3.45
CA ALA A 55 -4.17 8.23 -4.31
C ALA A 55 -5.06 7.03 -4.62
N MET A 56 -4.71 6.31 -5.68
CA MET A 56 -5.38 5.07 -6.06
C MET A 56 -4.38 4.13 -6.72
N SER A 57 -4.54 2.82 -6.47
CA SER A 57 -3.68 1.80 -7.08
C SER A 57 -4.46 0.64 -7.74
N PRO A 58 -5.26 0.92 -8.79
CA PRO A 58 -6.30 -0.01 -9.27
C PRO A 58 -5.79 -1.13 -10.19
N ASN A 59 -4.56 -1.02 -10.69
CA ASN A 59 -4.01 -1.89 -11.74
C ASN A 59 -2.52 -2.24 -11.53
N GLY A 60 -2.03 -2.08 -10.30
CA GLY A 60 -0.64 -2.37 -9.94
C GLY A 60 0.33 -1.17 -10.05
N ASN A 61 -0.15 -0.02 -10.52
CA ASN A 61 0.55 1.26 -10.45
C ASN A 61 -0.11 2.19 -9.44
N VAL A 62 0.64 3.15 -8.90
CA VAL A 62 0.14 4.14 -7.94
C VAL A 62 -0.09 5.47 -8.63
N TYR A 63 -1.29 6.03 -8.48
CA TYR A 63 -1.70 7.28 -9.11
C TYR A 63 -1.88 8.36 -8.06
N PHE A 64 -1.18 9.48 -8.22
CA PHE A 64 -1.30 10.68 -7.41
C PHE A 64 -1.80 11.85 -8.25
N HIS A 65 -2.38 12.86 -7.59
CA HIS A 65 -2.58 14.15 -8.23
C HIS A 65 -1.23 14.84 -8.47
N PRO A 66 -1.04 15.62 -9.56
CA PRO A 66 0.27 16.21 -9.87
C PRO A 66 0.85 17.12 -8.79
N LYS A 67 0.01 17.71 -7.93
CA LYS A 67 0.48 18.52 -6.79
C LYS A 67 0.92 17.71 -5.57
N ASP A 68 0.66 16.41 -5.56
CA ASP A 68 1.12 15.47 -4.55
C ASP A 68 2.24 14.58 -5.09
N TRP A 69 2.81 14.95 -6.25
CA TRP A 69 3.98 14.28 -6.79
C TRP A 69 5.19 14.47 -5.88
N VAL A 70 5.91 13.37 -5.67
CA VAL A 70 7.13 13.32 -4.89
C VAL A 70 8.20 12.63 -5.73
N GLU A 71 9.39 13.21 -5.82
CA GLU A 71 10.50 12.64 -6.59
C GLU A 71 11.03 11.33 -5.98
N ASP A 72 11.07 11.25 -4.65
CA ASP A 72 11.52 10.06 -3.92
C ASP A 72 10.86 10.01 -2.54
N PHE A 73 9.80 9.20 -2.38
CA PHE A 73 9.04 9.11 -1.14
C PHE A 73 9.91 8.67 0.04
N SER A 74 10.99 7.92 -0.19
CA SER A 74 11.90 7.46 0.88
C SER A 74 12.68 8.59 1.56
N LYS A 75 12.73 9.77 0.94
CA LYS A 75 13.39 10.97 1.49
C LYS A 75 12.43 11.94 2.18
N GLU A 76 11.13 11.65 2.11
CA GLU A 76 10.10 12.47 2.71
C GLU A 76 9.85 12.12 4.18
N SER A 77 8.95 12.87 4.82
CA SER A 77 8.49 12.56 6.18
C SER A 77 7.96 11.12 6.30
N ILE A 78 8.02 10.55 7.51
CA ILE A 78 7.48 9.22 7.81
C ILE A 78 5.99 9.13 7.44
N ALA A 79 5.22 10.23 7.61
CA ALA A 79 3.82 10.28 7.21
C ALA A 79 3.67 10.11 5.68
N THR A 80 4.46 10.82 4.88
CA THR A 80 4.46 10.71 3.42
C THR A 80 4.93 9.33 2.95
N GLN A 81 5.97 8.77 3.57
CA GLN A 81 6.41 7.39 3.34
C GLN A 81 5.29 6.38 3.62
N SER A 82 4.56 6.56 4.73
CA SER A 82 3.45 5.67 5.10
C SER A 82 2.30 5.71 4.09
N TRP A 83 2.07 6.87 3.45
CA TRP A 83 1.06 6.98 2.40
C TRP A 83 1.43 6.14 1.17
N LEU A 84 2.71 6.11 0.77
CA LEU A 84 3.16 5.20 -0.28
C LEU A 84 2.97 3.73 0.15
N ILE A 85 3.29 3.36 1.40
CA ILE A 85 3.11 1.99 1.90
C ILE A 85 1.63 1.54 1.88
N HIS A 86 0.69 2.44 2.20
CA HIS A 86 -0.74 2.20 2.04
C HIS A 86 -1.07 1.83 0.58
N GLU A 87 -0.64 2.66 -0.36
CA GLU A 87 -0.90 2.44 -1.79
C GLU A 87 -0.21 1.17 -2.34
N LEU A 88 1.00 0.86 -1.88
CA LEU A 88 1.68 -0.39 -2.24
C LEU A 88 0.97 -1.63 -1.68
N THR A 89 0.21 -1.49 -0.60
CA THR A 89 -0.66 -2.59 -0.13
C THR A 89 -1.76 -2.87 -1.14
N HIS A 90 -2.33 -1.85 -1.77
CA HIS A 90 -3.28 -2.05 -2.87
C HIS A 90 -2.61 -2.67 -4.09
N VAL A 91 -1.38 -2.26 -4.44
CA VAL A 91 -0.61 -2.93 -5.50
C VAL A 91 -0.40 -4.42 -5.17
N TRP A 92 0.00 -4.74 -3.94
CA TRP A 92 0.10 -6.12 -3.47
C TRP A 92 -1.22 -6.87 -3.63
N GLN A 93 -2.35 -6.29 -3.21
CA GLN A 93 -3.67 -6.90 -3.39
C GLN A 93 -3.98 -7.20 -4.86
N VAL A 94 -3.67 -6.28 -5.78
CA VAL A 94 -3.80 -6.53 -7.23
C VAL A 94 -2.92 -7.69 -7.68
N GLN A 95 -1.67 -7.76 -7.23
CA GLN A 95 -0.76 -8.86 -7.56
C GLN A 95 -1.24 -10.22 -7.02
N GLN A 96 -2.00 -10.23 -5.93
CA GLN A 96 -2.67 -11.44 -5.41
C GLN A 96 -3.98 -11.78 -6.16
N GLY A 97 -4.35 -11.03 -7.21
CA GLY A 97 -5.57 -11.25 -7.97
C GLY A 97 -6.84 -10.70 -7.32
N MET A 98 -6.72 -9.83 -6.31
CA MET A 98 -7.89 -9.20 -5.69
C MET A 98 -8.51 -8.15 -6.61
N ALA A 99 -9.81 -8.29 -6.89
CA ALA A 99 -10.56 -7.32 -7.69
C ALA A 99 -10.85 -6.02 -6.89
N LEU A 100 -9.92 -5.06 -6.90
CA LEU A 100 -10.05 -3.81 -6.14
C LEU A 100 -11.15 -2.87 -6.65
N ILE A 101 -11.40 -2.86 -7.97
CA ILE A 101 -12.29 -1.87 -8.60
C ILE A 101 -13.74 -1.99 -8.11
N ARG A 102 -14.21 -3.17 -7.68
CA ARG A 102 -15.56 -3.35 -7.15
C ARG A 102 -15.70 -3.01 -5.66
N LYS A 103 -14.61 -2.94 -4.89
CA LYS A 103 -14.65 -2.69 -3.43
C LYS A 103 -14.19 -1.27 -3.04
N ALA A 104 -13.13 -0.74 -3.64
CA ALA A 104 -12.56 0.57 -3.26
C ALA A 104 -13.47 1.77 -3.60
N LEU A 105 -14.34 1.64 -4.62
CA LEU A 105 -15.32 2.68 -4.96
C LEU A 105 -16.55 2.69 -4.04
N PHE A 106 -16.82 1.61 -3.31
CA PHE A 106 -18.07 1.44 -2.56
C PHE A 106 -17.87 1.34 -1.03
N ASP A 107 -16.66 1.03 -0.55
CA ASP A 107 -16.43 0.83 0.88
C ASP A 107 -15.07 1.40 1.33
N ARG A 108 -15.04 2.71 1.60
CA ARG A 108 -13.88 3.45 2.14
C ARG A 108 -13.82 3.45 3.66
N ARG A 109 -14.06 2.29 4.28
CA ARG A 109 -13.95 2.14 5.74
C ARG A 109 -12.50 1.89 6.13
N TYR A 110 -11.80 2.95 6.54
CA TYR A 110 -10.42 2.88 7.04
C TYR A 110 -10.33 2.35 8.47
N ARG A 111 -11.30 2.70 9.33
CA ARG A 111 -11.29 2.28 10.74
C ARG A 111 -11.46 0.78 10.86
N TYR A 112 -10.57 0.14 11.61
CA TYR A 112 -10.65 -1.27 11.96
C TYR A 112 -10.42 -1.45 13.47
N VAL A 113 -10.75 -2.66 13.96
CA VAL A 113 -10.43 -3.12 15.31
C VAL A 113 -9.83 -4.50 15.14
N LEU A 114 -8.64 -4.73 15.68
CA LEU A 114 -8.04 -6.06 15.71
C LEU A 114 -8.92 -6.97 16.56
N LYS A 115 -9.33 -8.10 15.99
CA LYS A 115 -10.10 -9.12 16.68
C LYS A 115 -9.30 -10.42 16.71
N GLU A 116 -9.23 -11.04 17.88
CA GLU A 116 -8.61 -12.34 18.06
C GLU A 116 -9.20 -13.36 17.06
N GLY A 117 -8.33 -14.17 16.45
CA GLY A 117 -8.71 -15.16 15.43
C GLY A 117 -9.15 -14.58 14.07
N LYS A 118 -9.37 -13.26 13.94
CA LYS A 118 -9.73 -12.66 12.66
C LYS A 118 -8.49 -12.46 11.79
N LYS A 119 -8.42 -13.19 10.69
CA LYS A 119 -7.32 -13.16 9.71
C LYS A 119 -7.32 -11.85 8.91
N PHE A 120 -6.14 -11.42 8.48
CA PHE A 120 -5.94 -10.21 7.65
C PHE A 120 -6.88 -10.11 6.44
N LEU A 121 -7.03 -11.20 5.68
CA LEU A 121 -7.90 -11.22 4.49
C LEU A 121 -9.40 -11.11 4.80
N GLN A 122 -9.80 -11.22 6.07
CA GLN A 122 -11.19 -11.03 6.52
C GLN A 122 -11.50 -9.55 6.85
N TYR A 123 -10.52 -8.65 6.77
CA TYR A 123 -10.72 -7.20 6.83
C TYR A 123 -11.04 -6.63 5.43
N GLY A 124 -11.67 -5.45 5.40
CA GLY A 124 -11.90 -4.71 4.15
C GLY A 124 -10.59 -4.32 3.47
N VAL A 125 -10.61 -4.07 2.16
CA VAL A 125 -9.39 -3.79 1.39
C VAL A 125 -8.66 -2.52 1.86
N GLU A 126 -9.41 -1.47 2.23
CA GLU A 126 -8.86 -0.25 2.84
C GLU A 126 -8.39 -0.48 4.27
N GLN A 127 -9.06 -1.34 5.04
CA GLN A 127 -8.62 -1.71 6.39
C GLN A 127 -7.29 -2.47 6.35
N GLN A 128 -7.14 -3.39 5.40
CA GLN A 128 -5.89 -4.11 5.17
C GLN A 128 -4.74 -3.13 4.86
N ALA A 129 -4.96 -2.16 3.97
CA ALA A 129 -3.97 -1.13 3.68
C ALA A 129 -3.66 -0.24 4.88
N GLN A 130 -4.69 0.17 5.64
CA GLN A 130 -4.51 0.92 6.88
C GLN A 130 -3.70 0.13 7.94
N MET A 131 -3.96 -1.18 8.09
CA MET A 131 -3.21 -2.03 9.02
C MET A 131 -1.72 -2.07 8.69
N VAL A 132 -1.38 -2.15 7.40
CA VAL A 132 0.02 -2.16 6.94
C VAL A 132 0.66 -0.78 7.10
N GLN A 133 -0.08 0.31 6.83
CA GLN A 133 0.35 1.67 7.09
C GLN A 133 0.64 1.90 8.58
N ASP A 134 -0.27 1.47 9.46
CA ASP A 134 -0.12 1.60 10.91
C ASP A 134 1.07 0.77 11.43
N TYR A 135 1.28 -0.43 10.90
CA TYR A 135 2.46 -1.25 11.20
C TYR A 135 3.74 -0.47 10.87
N PHE A 136 3.82 0.09 9.66
CA PHE A 136 4.97 0.85 9.22
C PHE A 136 5.22 2.09 10.10
N LEU A 137 4.17 2.86 10.41
CA LEU A 137 4.29 4.03 11.29
C LEU A 137 4.80 3.64 12.68
N LYS A 138 4.23 2.59 13.27
CA LYS A 138 4.61 2.12 14.59
C LYS A 138 6.05 1.60 14.61
N SER A 139 6.45 0.82 13.60
CA SER A 139 7.82 0.29 13.52
C SER A 139 8.87 1.41 13.37
N LYS A 140 8.60 2.43 12.55
CA LYS A 140 9.50 3.59 12.38
C LYS A 140 9.56 4.52 13.58
N THR A 141 8.54 4.50 14.44
CA THR A 141 8.46 5.37 15.64
C THR A 141 8.75 4.63 16.95
N GLY A 142 9.16 3.35 16.88
CA GLY A 142 9.50 2.55 18.06
C GLY A 142 8.30 2.14 18.93
N GLN A 143 7.08 2.26 18.40
CA GLN A 143 5.87 1.82 19.08
C GLN A 143 5.67 0.30 18.91
N SER A 144 5.00 -0.33 19.88
CA SER A 144 4.60 -1.73 19.73
C SER A 144 3.67 -1.92 18.54
N CYS A 145 4.02 -2.90 17.70
CA CYS A 145 3.29 -3.29 16.49
C CYS A 145 3.18 -4.82 16.34
N GLN A 146 3.44 -5.59 17.40
CA GLN A 146 3.45 -7.07 17.32
C GLN A 146 2.09 -7.62 16.87
N ASP A 147 0.99 -7.12 17.43
CA ASP A 147 -0.36 -7.56 17.06
C ASP A 147 -0.66 -7.36 15.55
N LEU A 148 -0.10 -6.32 14.95
CA LEU A 148 -0.21 -6.08 13.50
C LEU A 148 0.73 -7.01 12.73
N ALA A 149 1.96 -7.18 13.21
CA ALA A 149 2.95 -8.05 12.62
C ALA A 149 2.46 -9.50 12.55
N ASP A 150 1.82 -9.98 13.62
CA ASP A 150 1.24 -11.33 13.72
C ASP A 150 0.03 -11.51 12.80
N CYS A 151 -0.71 -10.43 12.53
CA CYS A 151 -1.90 -10.48 11.68
C CYS A 151 -1.52 -10.42 10.19
N ILE A 152 -0.54 -9.59 9.80
CA ILE A 152 -0.22 -9.30 8.40
C ILE A 152 0.63 -10.45 7.81
N PRO A 153 0.15 -11.12 6.74
CA PRO A 153 0.70 -12.42 6.33
C PRO A 153 2.15 -12.37 5.83
N PHE A 154 2.56 -11.28 5.18
CA PHE A 154 3.92 -11.11 4.66
C PHE A 154 4.92 -10.56 5.69
N ILE A 155 4.43 -10.11 6.85
CA ILE A 155 5.27 -9.66 7.98
C ILE A 155 5.47 -10.82 8.95
N ALA A 156 4.41 -11.55 9.29
CA ALA A 156 4.49 -12.74 10.15
C ALA A 156 5.48 -13.79 9.59
N ALA A 157 5.53 -13.94 8.25
CA ALA A 157 6.42 -14.87 7.57
C ALA A 157 7.89 -14.43 7.50
N SER A 158 8.19 -13.15 7.76
CA SER A 158 9.53 -12.56 7.62
C SER A 158 10.23 -12.29 8.96
N MET A 159 9.57 -12.53 10.10
CA MET A 159 10.26 -12.55 11.39
C MET A 159 11.12 -13.81 11.53
N PRO A 160 12.44 -13.69 11.76
CA PRO A 160 13.23 -14.85 12.15
C PRO A 160 12.68 -15.38 13.47
N ILE A 161 12.54 -16.71 13.57
CA ILE A 161 12.20 -17.41 14.80
C ILE A 161 13.20 -16.94 15.88
N LYS A 162 12.77 -16.03 16.76
CA LYS A 162 13.59 -15.64 17.91
C LYS A 162 13.63 -16.84 18.84
N ASN A 163 14.77 -17.53 18.84
CA ASN A 163 15.26 -18.47 19.85
C ASN A 163 14.19 -19.03 20.79
N GLN A 164 13.63 -20.18 20.40
CA GLN A 164 13.12 -21.13 21.36
C GLN A 164 14.31 -21.53 22.24
N LYS A 165 14.41 -20.95 23.44
CA LYS A 165 15.31 -21.48 24.46
C LYS A 165 14.92 -22.94 24.67
N LEU A 166 15.80 -23.85 24.27
CA LEU A 166 15.79 -25.22 24.77
C LEU A 166 15.79 -25.13 26.29
N LEU A 167 14.74 -25.66 26.91
CA LEU A 167 14.80 -26.26 28.24
C LEU A 167 15.06 -27.75 28.05
#